data_AF-A0A972F265-F1
#
_entry.id   AF-A0A972F265-F1
#
_cell.length_a   1.000
_cell.length_b   1.000
_cell.length_c   1.000
_cell.angle_alpha   90.00
_cell.angle_beta   90.00
_cell.angle_gamma   90.00
#
_symmetry.space_group_name_H-M   'P 1'
#
loop_
_entity.id
_entity.type
_entity.pdbx_description
1 polymer ?
#
loop_
_entity_poly.entity_id
_entity_poly.type
_entity_poly.pdbx_seq_one_letter_code
_entity_poly.pdbx_strand_id
1 'polypeptide(L)'
;MSELRWDPLKHHWVIIAADRGRRPNDFFVQEPPTPMTNCPFCYGNEDKPPHEIFALRPSGPPNSPNWKVRVIPNKYPVLRVEGEVKSRGYGIYDVMSGIGAHEIIIETPDHDRGMADLSPAEITDVLTAYRARLLDLRQDLRLRHLVLFKNHGARAGASLSHSHSQLIAVPLVPPVTVAELRNCRDFFEQRKRCIFCDIIDFELQMGERIVREFPGYLIFAPFASCLPFELRLFPKQHLHDFTLLDDASLGELAVAMKDMLLRLKKVLHDPPFNFILHTSPTLQPRPGRPEFWTSIEYDYHWHIELVPRITPIAGFEWGSGFHINQTPPEEAAAFLRGADL
;
A
#
# COMPACT_ATOMS: atom_id res chain seq x y z
N MET A 1 14.38 26.46 10.16
CA MET A 1 15.68 25.94 9.67
C MET A 1 15.45 24.58 9.07
N SER A 2 16.08 24.25 7.94
CA SER A 2 15.99 22.90 7.37
C SER A 2 16.84 21.89 8.15
N GLU A 3 16.37 20.65 8.23
CA GLU A 3 17.10 19.54 8.85
C GLU A 3 17.13 18.30 7.95
N LEU A 4 18.10 17.42 8.17
CA LEU A 4 18.24 16.13 7.50
C LEU A 4 17.86 15.03 8.47
N ARG A 5 16.89 14.20 8.09
CA ARG A 5 16.43 13.05 8.89
C ARG A 5 16.74 11.74 8.18
N TRP A 6 17.26 10.77 8.92
CA TRP A 6 17.61 9.45 8.40
C TRP A 6 16.42 8.49 8.56
N ASP A 7 16.02 7.81 7.48
CA ASP A 7 15.10 6.66 7.55
C ASP A 7 15.92 5.36 7.64
N PRO A 8 15.90 4.64 8.78
CA PRO A 8 16.65 3.39 8.93
C PRO A 8 16.01 2.21 8.18
N LEU A 9 14.77 2.33 7.69
CA LEU A 9 14.11 1.29 6.89
C LEU A 9 14.49 1.41 5.41
N LYS A 10 14.56 2.65 4.91
CA LYS A 10 14.89 2.95 3.50
C LYS A 10 16.39 3.22 3.27
N HIS A 11 17.18 3.41 4.34
CA HIS A 11 18.60 3.78 4.30
C HIS A 11 18.86 5.03 3.45
N HIS A 12 18.05 6.07 3.66
CA HIS A 12 18.23 7.35 2.98
C HIS A 12 18.01 8.53 3.92
N TRP A 13 18.43 9.70 3.45
CA TRP A 13 18.21 10.97 4.13
C TRP A 13 17.08 11.72 3.45
N VAL A 14 16.26 12.37 4.27
CA VAL A 14 15.18 13.26 3.83
C VAL A 14 15.44 14.66 4.36
N ILE A 15 15.28 15.65 3.50
CA ILE A 15 15.39 17.07 3.86
C ILE A 15 14.02 17.54 4.33
N ILE A 16 13.90 17.90 5.60
CA ILE A 16 12.71 18.57 6.14
C ILE A 16 12.95 20.08 6.05
N ALA A 17 12.20 20.75 5.16
CA ALA A 17 12.35 22.15 4.85
C ALA A 17 11.21 23.00 5.44
N ALA A 18 11.10 23.04 6.77
CA ALA A 18 10.01 23.71 7.50
C ALA A 18 9.83 25.20 7.13
N ASP A 19 10.91 25.90 6.77
CA ASP A 19 10.84 27.33 6.37
C ASP A 19 10.13 27.55 5.03
N ARG A 20 9.89 26.48 4.26
CA ARG A 20 9.06 26.46 3.04
C ARG A 20 7.67 25.91 3.32
N GLY A 21 7.26 25.92 4.58
CA GLY A 21 6.05 25.33 5.13
C GLY A 21 4.81 25.60 4.29
N ARG A 22 4.18 24.54 3.81
CA ARG A 22 2.87 24.59 3.17
C ARG A 22 1.83 24.02 4.12
N ARG A 23 0.73 24.77 4.29
CA ARG A 23 -0.44 24.36 5.05
C ARG A 23 -1.34 23.47 4.17
N PRO A 24 -2.26 22.68 4.76
CA PRO A 24 -3.21 21.88 4.01
C PRO A 24 -3.86 22.60 2.82
N ASN A 25 -4.34 23.83 3.02
CA ASN A 25 -5.00 24.62 1.98
C ASN A 25 -4.07 25.02 0.82
N ASP A 26 -2.75 25.07 1.03
CA ASP A 26 -1.77 25.42 0.00
C ASP A 26 -1.54 24.27 -1.00
N PHE A 27 -2.05 23.08 -0.70
CA PHE A 27 -1.98 21.90 -1.57
C PHE A 27 -3.23 21.72 -2.43
N PHE A 28 -4.27 22.52 -2.21
CA PHE A 28 -5.53 22.35 -2.91
C PHE A 28 -5.39 22.66 -4.40
N VAL A 29 -5.63 21.66 -5.23
CA VAL A 29 -5.74 21.78 -6.68
C VAL A 29 -6.99 21.02 -7.07
N GLN A 30 -8.02 21.72 -7.58
CA GLN A 30 -9.21 21.06 -8.11
C GLN A 30 -8.82 20.21 -9.31
N GLU A 31 -9.03 18.89 -9.22
CA GLU A 31 -9.01 18.03 -10.39
C GLU A 31 -10.37 18.13 -11.09
N PRO A 32 -10.40 18.32 -12.42
CA PRO A 32 -11.66 18.26 -13.15
C PRO A 32 -12.28 16.85 -12.99
N PRO A 33 -13.60 16.75 -12.81
CA PRO A 33 -14.26 15.45 -12.78
C PRO A 33 -13.98 14.72 -14.10
N THR A 34 -13.75 13.41 -14.02
CA THR A 34 -13.61 12.55 -15.21
C THR A 34 -14.92 11.79 -15.39
N PRO A 35 -15.95 12.37 -16.04
CA PRO A 35 -17.23 11.70 -16.20
C PRO A 35 -17.04 10.45 -17.07
N MET A 36 -17.37 9.28 -16.52
CA MET A 36 -17.47 8.03 -17.26
C MET A 36 -18.91 7.55 -17.25
N THR A 37 -19.62 7.77 -18.35
CA THR A 37 -21.01 7.33 -18.52
C THR A 37 -21.17 5.82 -18.65
N ASN A 38 -20.08 5.06 -18.82
CA ASN A 38 -20.15 3.61 -19.04
C ASN A 38 -18.98 2.85 -18.40
N CYS A 39 -18.88 2.91 -17.07
CA CYS A 39 -17.82 2.24 -16.33
C CYS A 39 -17.98 0.70 -16.33
N PRO A 40 -16.96 -0.08 -16.74
CA PRO A 40 -17.03 -1.54 -16.75
C PRO A 40 -17.06 -2.17 -15.35
N PHE A 41 -16.82 -1.38 -14.30
CA PHE A 41 -16.78 -1.86 -12.92
C PHE A 41 -18.11 -1.69 -12.17
N CYS A 42 -19.08 -0.97 -12.75
CA CYS A 42 -20.43 -0.87 -12.17
C CYS A 42 -21.23 -2.17 -12.32
N TYR A 43 -22.26 -2.33 -11.49
CA TYR A 43 -23.27 -3.37 -11.68
C TYR A 43 -23.96 -3.30 -13.04
N GLY A 44 -24.32 -4.47 -13.56
CA GLY A 44 -24.94 -4.64 -14.88
C GLY A 44 -23.93 -4.65 -16.03
N ASN A 45 -22.65 -4.44 -15.74
CA ASN A 45 -21.56 -4.40 -16.71
C ASN A 45 -20.54 -5.53 -16.50
N GLU A 46 -20.91 -6.59 -15.78
CA GLU A 46 -20.08 -7.77 -15.49
C GLU A 46 -19.51 -8.46 -16.73
N ASP A 47 -20.18 -8.32 -17.88
CA ASP A 47 -19.80 -8.91 -19.17
C ASP A 47 -18.71 -8.12 -19.91
N LYS A 48 -18.43 -6.88 -19.48
CA LYS A 48 -17.41 -5.99 -20.08
C LYS A 48 -15.97 -6.31 -19.65
N PRO A 49 -15.68 -6.51 -18.35
CA PRO A 49 -14.37 -6.99 -17.92
C PRO A 49 -14.19 -8.48 -18.24
N PRO A 50 -12.96 -9.01 -18.16
CA PRO A 50 -12.75 -10.45 -18.16
C PRO A 50 -13.47 -11.12 -16.98
N HIS A 51 -13.65 -12.44 -17.08
CA HIS A 51 -14.32 -13.22 -16.03
C HIS A 51 -13.67 -13.05 -14.66
N GLU A 52 -14.51 -12.94 -13.62
CA GLU A 52 -14.08 -12.80 -12.24
C GLU A 52 -13.30 -14.03 -11.76
N ILE A 53 -12.20 -13.77 -11.06
CA ILE A 53 -11.34 -14.76 -10.40
C ILE A 53 -11.90 -15.08 -9.02
N PHE A 54 -12.45 -14.06 -8.35
CA PHE A 54 -12.98 -14.14 -7.01
C PHE A 54 -14.04 -13.06 -6.82
N ALA A 55 -15.07 -13.32 -6.01
CA ALA A 55 -16.03 -12.32 -5.59
C ALA A 55 -16.57 -12.63 -4.20
N LEU A 56 -16.73 -11.60 -3.37
CA LEU A 56 -17.56 -11.68 -2.18
C LEU A 56 -18.98 -11.32 -2.56
N ARG A 57 -19.86 -12.31 -2.54
CA ARG A 57 -21.22 -12.21 -3.09
C ARG A 57 -22.21 -12.93 -2.16
N PRO A 58 -23.23 -12.24 -1.63
CA PRO A 58 -24.26 -12.89 -0.82
C PRO A 58 -25.12 -13.88 -1.61
N SER A 59 -25.42 -13.59 -2.89
CA SER A 59 -26.21 -14.47 -3.76
C SER A 59 -26.00 -14.18 -5.25
N GLY A 60 -26.33 -15.15 -6.10
CA GLY A 60 -26.21 -15.06 -7.56
C GLY A 60 -25.01 -15.85 -8.13
N PRO A 61 -25.03 -16.16 -9.43
CA PRO A 61 -23.94 -16.88 -10.07
C PRO A 61 -22.68 -16.01 -10.25
N PRO A 62 -21.51 -16.61 -10.53
CA PRO A 62 -20.33 -15.84 -10.91
C PRO A 62 -20.58 -14.94 -12.11
N ASN A 63 -19.90 -13.80 -12.19
CA ASN A 63 -20.06 -12.79 -13.26
C ASN A 63 -21.50 -12.24 -13.38
N SER A 64 -22.21 -12.13 -12.25
CA SER A 64 -23.52 -11.47 -12.17
C SER A 64 -23.50 -10.29 -11.19
N PRO A 65 -24.54 -9.45 -11.09
CA PRO A 65 -24.66 -8.42 -10.04
C PRO A 65 -24.80 -9.01 -8.61
N ASN A 66 -24.87 -8.16 -7.59
CA ASN A 66 -24.90 -8.50 -6.14
C ASN A 66 -23.57 -8.88 -5.50
N TRP A 67 -22.42 -8.62 -6.15
CA TRP A 67 -21.12 -8.73 -5.50
C TRP A 67 -20.83 -7.47 -4.67
N LYS A 68 -20.26 -7.64 -3.47
CA LYS A 68 -19.76 -6.51 -2.67
C LYS A 68 -18.36 -6.09 -3.12
N VAL A 69 -17.51 -7.09 -3.35
CA VAL A 69 -16.14 -6.94 -3.85
C VAL A 69 -15.93 -7.97 -4.95
N ARG A 70 -15.30 -7.56 -6.05
CA ARG A 70 -15.05 -8.43 -7.20
C ARG A 70 -13.61 -8.29 -7.68
N VAL A 71 -12.94 -9.42 -7.92
CA VAL A 71 -11.59 -9.49 -8.43
C VAL A 71 -11.61 -10.06 -9.84
N ILE A 72 -10.98 -9.35 -10.77
CA ILE A 72 -10.88 -9.71 -12.18
C ILE A 72 -9.40 -9.65 -12.60
N PRO A 73 -8.97 -10.39 -13.64
CA PRO A 73 -7.66 -10.14 -14.21
C PRO A 73 -7.71 -8.78 -14.92
N ASN A 74 -6.59 -8.07 -14.90
CA ASN A 74 -6.47 -6.82 -15.65
C ASN A 74 -6.55 -7.14 -17.16
N LYS A 75 -7.45 -6.44 -17.87
CA LYS A 75 -7.62 -6.58 -19.33
C LYS A 75 -6.36 -6.19 -20.12
N TYR A 76 -5.52 -5.33 -19.55
CA TYR A 76 -4.25 -4.88 -20.10
C TYR A 76 -3.12 -5.21 -19.11
N PRO A 77 -2.83 -6.51 -18.90
CA PRO A 77 -1.93 -6.91 -17.83
C PRO A 77 -0.47 -6.58 -18.20
N VAL A 78 0.31 -6.14 -17.22
CA VAL A 78 1.74 -5.82 -17.42
C VAL A 78 2.61 -7.09 -17.45
N LEU A 79 2.07 -8.19 -16.93
CA LEU A 79 2.68 -9.52 -16.87
C LEU A 79 1.61 -10.58 -17.15
N ARG A 80 1.99 -11.73 -17.72
CA ARG A 80 1.07 -12.81 -18.08
C ARG A 80 1.22 -14.02 -17.17
N VAL A 81 0.10 -14.64 -16.79
CA VAL A 81 0.12 -15.78 -15.87
C VAL A 81 0.55 -17.07 -16.59
N GLU A 82 0.29 -17.15 -17.90
CA GLU A 82 0.60 -18.30 -18.74
C GLU A 82 2.07 -18.33 -19.16
N GLY A 83 2.67 -19.51 -19.12
CA GLY A 83 4.03 -19.77 -19.60
C GLY A 83 5.00 -20.20 -18.50
N GLU A 84 6.29 -20.04 -18.74
CA GLU A 84 7.36 -20.43 -17.82
C GLU A 84 8.30 -19.26 -17.60
N VAL A 85 8.86 -19.16 -16.39
CA VAL A 85 9.90 -18.18 -16.08
C VAL A 85 11.19 -18.61 -16.77
N LYS A 86 11.55 -17.92 -17.85
CA LYS A 86 12.80 -18.12 -18.58
C LYS A 86 13.68 -16.88 -18.41
N SER A 87 14.90 -17.09 -17.95
CA SER A 87 15.92 -16.05 -17.82
C SER A 87 17.10 -16.36 -18.73
N ARG A 88 17.68 -15.32 -19.34
CA ARG A 88 18.91 -15.42 -20.12
C ARG A 88 19.75 -14.17 -19.97
N GLY A 89 21.08 -14.34 -20.04
CA GLY A 89 21.98 -13.22 -20.23
C GLY A 89 21.79 -12.57 -21.61
N TYR A 90 22.05 -11.28 -21.68
CA TYR A 90 22.19 -10.49 -22.89
C TYR A 90 23.39 -9.56 -22.71
N GLY A 91 24.59 -10.12 -22.87
CA GLY A 91 25.83 -9.43 -22.52
C GLY A 91 25.94 -9.21 -21.02
N ILE A 92 26.07 -7.94 -20.60
CA ILE A 92 26.06 -7.54 -19.18
C ILE A 92 24.64 -7.41 -18.60
N TYR A 93 23.62 -7.49 -19.46
CA TYR A 93 22.23 -7.34 -19.07
C TYR A 93 21.57 -8.71 -18.86
N ASP A 94 20.45 -8.72 -18.15
CA ASP A 94 19.59 -9.89 -17.99
C ASP A 94 18.25 -9.66 -18.67
N VAL A 95 17.70 -10.71 -19.28
CA VAL A 95 16.36 -10.71 -19.87
C VAL A 95 15.56 -11.84 -19.25
N MET A 96 14.37 -11.52 -18.77
CA MET A 96 13.43 -12.47 -18.21
C MET A 96 12.08 -12.40 -18.94
N SER A 97 11.42 -13.53 -19.11
CA SER A 97 10.03 -13.60 -19.57
C SER A 97 9.10 -12.82 -18.63
N GLY A 98 8.15 -12.07 -19.20
CA GLY A 98 7.15 -11.29 -18.46
C GLY A 98 6.04 -12.13 -17.82
N ILE A 99 6.42 -13.12 -17.01
CA ILE A 99 5.49 -13.98 -16.26
C ILE A 99 5.09 -13.29 -14.96
N GLY A 100 3.82 -13.34 -14.60
CA GLY A 100 3.27 -12.73 -13.39
C GLY A 100 1.74 -12.67 -13.43
N ALA A 101 1.13 -12.21 -12.35
CA ALA A 101 -0.31 -11.93 -12.32
C ALA A 101 -0.53 -10.43 -12.21
N HIS A 102 -1.60 -9.93 -12.84
CA HIS A 102 -2.08 -8.56 -12.68
C HIS A 102 -3.59 -8.60 -12.49
N GLU A 103 -4.04 -8.33 -11.27
CA GLU A 103 -5.45 -8.38 -10.88
C GLU A 103 -5.95 -7.00 -10.48
N ILE A 104 -7.24 -6.75 -10.74
CA ILE A 104 -7.97 -5.58 -10.27
C ILE A 104 -8.94 -6.06 -9.20
N ILE A 105 -8.89 -5.44 -8.02
CA ILE A 105 -9.88 -5.61 -6.96
C ILE A 105 -10.84 -4.41 -7.00
N ILE A 106 -12.07 -4.64 -7.44
CA ILE A 106 -13.14 -3.66 -7.45
C ILE A 106 -13.79 -3.66 -6.07
N GLU A 107 -13.73 -2.52 -5.39
CA GLU A 107 -13.93 -2.43 -3.93
C GLU A 107 -15.39 -2.21 -3.52
N THR A 108 -16.21 -1.73 -4.46
CA THR A 108 -17.62 -1.42 -4.25
C THR A 108 -18.34 -1.47 -5.59
N PRO A 109 -19.64 -1.82 -5.64
CA PRO A 109 -20.44 -1.68 -6.86
C PRO A 109 -20.86 -0.24 -7.15
N ASP A 110 -20.81 0.63 -6.14
CA ASP A 110 -21.15 2.05 -6.25
C ASP A 110 -20.00 2.83 -6.89
N HIS A 111 -20.29 3.52 -7.98
CA HIS A 111 -19.30 4.26 -8.76
C HIS A 111 -18.74 5.47 -8.02
N ASP A 112 -19.60 6.16 -7.28
CA ASP A 112 -19.32 7.50 -6.73
C ASP A 112 -18.71 7.44 -5.32
N ARG A 113 -18.62 6.24 -4.73
CA ARG A 113 -18.02 6.03 -3.41
C ARG A 113 -16.57 5.58 -3.53
N GLY A 114 -15.67 6.34 -2.89
CA GLY A 114 -14.31 5.90 -2.65
C GLY A 114 -14.19 5.02 -1.41
N MET A 115 -13.03 4.39 -1.21
CA MET A 115 -12.76 3.58 -0.02
C MET A 115 -12.98 4.33 1.31
N ALA A 116 -12.74 5.65 1.35
CA ALA A 116 -13.01 6.48 2.53
C ALA A 116 -14.52 6.56 2.89
N ASP A 117 -15.40 6.41 1.89
CA ASP A 117 -16.86 6.49 2.04
C ASP A 117 -17.49 5.14 2.40
N LEU A 118 -16.70 4.07 2.40
CA LEU A 118 -17.13 2.73 2.77
C LEU A 118 -17.31 2.61 4.29
N SER A 119 -18.29 1.83 4.72
CA SER A 119 -18.44 1.41 6.11
C SER A 119 -17.27 0.50 6.52
N PRO A 120 -16.94 0.38 7.82
CA PRO A 120 -15.92 -0.56 8.26
C PRO A 120 -16.17 -1.99 7.77
N ALA A 121 -17.42 -2.46 7.77
CA ALA A 121 -17.77 -3.79 7.26
C ALA A 121 -17.49 -3.95 5.75
N GLU A 122 -17.77 -2.94 4.94
CA GLU A 122 -17.43 -2.95 3.51
C GLU A 122 -15.91 -2.94 3.29
N ILE A 123 -15.14 -2.19 4.09
CA ILE A 123 -13.67 -2.23 4.03
C ILE A 123 -13.14 -3.59 4.49
N THR A 124 -13.75 -4.22 5.50
CA THR A 124 -13.43 -5.60 5.89
C THR A 124 -13.62 -6.56 4.72
N ASP A 125 -14.73 -6.46 3.98
CA ASP A 125 -14.96 -7.28 2.78
C ASP A 125 -13.80 -7.07 1.76
N VAL A 126 -13.32 -5.83 1.55
CA VAL A 126 -12.17 -5.56 0.67
C VAL A 126 -10.89 -6.21 1.19
N LEU A 127 -10.58 -6.06 2.48
CA LEU A 127 -9.38 -6.64 3.10
C LEU A 127 -9.43 -8.19 3.11
N THR A 128 -10.62 -8.78 3.26
CA THR A 128 -10.82 -10.23 3.10
C THR A 128 -10.51 -10.68 1.68
N ALA A 129 -10.92 -9.91 0.67
CA ALA A 129 -10.56 -10.19 -0.73
C ALA A 129 -9.05 -10.07 -0.95
N TYR A 130 -8.37 -9.08 -0.36
CA TYR A 130 -6.91 -8.95 -0.42
C TYR A 130 -6.23 -10.19 0.16
N ARG A 131 -6.62 -10.61 1.37
CA ARG A 131 -6.05 -11.80 2.02
C ARG A 131 -6.27 -13.05 1.17
N ALA A 132 -7.48 -13.24 0.63
CA ALA A 132 -7.81 -14.38 -0.20
C ALA A 132 -6.96 -14.45 -1.48
N ARG A 133 -6.79 -13.33 -2.19
CA ARG A 133 -5.98 -13.28 -3.42
C ARG A 133 -4.50 -13.45 -3.16
N LEU A 134 -3.97 -12.87 -2.09
CA LEU A 134 -2.57 -13.07 -1.68
C LEU A 134 -2.27 -14.54 -1.38
N LEU A 135 -3.16 -15.23 -0.65
CA LEU A 135 -3.02 -16.65 -0.32
C LEU A 135 -3.09 -17.56 -1.56
N ASP A 136 -3.99 -17.25 -2.49
CA ASP A 136 -4.16 -17.99 -3.75
C ASP A 136 -2.94 -17.84 -4.66
N LEU A 137 -2.50 -16.61 -4.95
CA LEU A 137 -1.35 -16.36 -5.83
C LEU A 137 -0.03 -16.88 -5.25
N ARG A 138 0.10 -17.00 -3.92
CA ARG A 138 1.28 -17.62 -3.28
C ARG A 138 1.42 -19.11 -3.56
N GLN A 139 0.37 -19.80 -4.03
CA GLN A 139 0.47 -21.19 -4.45
C GLN A 139 1.28 -21.36 -5.73
N ASP A 140 1.42 -20.30 -6.54
CA ASP A 140 2.28 -20.33 -7.73
C ASP A 140 3.75 -20.13 -7.35
N LEU A 141 4.52 -21.23 -7.40
CA LEU A 141 5.93 -21.24 -7.00
C LEU A 141 6.84 -20.39 -7.90
N ARG A 142 6.34 -19.90 -9.04
CA ARG A 142 7.06 -18.99 -9.93
C ARG A 142 7.10 -17.56 -9.38
N LEU A 143 6.11 -17.19 -8.56
CA LEU A 143 5.92 -15.84 -8.03
C LEU A 143 6.71 -15.68 -6.73
N ARG A 144 7.46 -14.58 -6.62
CA ARG A 144 8.35 -14.30 -5.48
C ARG A 144 7.89 -13.15 -4.61
N HIS A 145 7.13 -12.23 -5.18
CA HIS A 145 6.58 -11.12 -4.43
C HIS A 145 5.26 -10.67 -5.03
N LEU A 146 4.39 -10.15 -4.17
CA LEU A 146 3.04 -9.72 -4.50
C LEU A 146 2.90 -8.29 -3.99
N VAL A 147 2.67 -7.35 -4.90
CA VAL A 147 2.53 -5.93 -4.57
C VAL A 147 1.05 -5.58 -4.66
N LEU A 148 0.45 -5.31 -3.51
CA LEU A 148 -0.92 -4.83 -3.41
C LEU A 148 -0.91 -3.32 -3.16
N PHE A 149 -1.59 -2.57 -4.02
CA PHE A 149 -1.58 -1.13 -3.95
C PHE A 149 -2.87 -0.51 -4.50
N LYS A 150 -3.12 0.74 -4.12
CA LYS A 150 -4.21 1.56 -4.64
C LYS A 150 -3.66 2.84 -5.25
N ASN A 151 -4.26 3.25 -6.35
CA ASN A 151 -4.12 4.60 -6.90
C ASN A 151 -5.48 5.28 -6.79
N HIS A 152 -5.56 6.40 -6.08
CA HIS A 152 -6.77 7.21 -5.97
C HIS A 152 -6.50 8.59 -6.55
N GLY A 153 -7.33 9.05 -7.50
CA GLY A 153 -7.16 10.31 -8.22
C GLY A 153 -6.18 10.21 -9.40
N ALA A 154 -6.35 11.11 -10.38
CA ALA A 154 -5.64 11.02 -11.66
C ALA A 154 -4.13 11.23 -11.49
N ARG A 155 -3.72 12.19 -10.64
CA ARG A 155 -2.30 12.45 -10.33
C ARG A 155 -1.59 11.30 -9.60
N ALA A 156 -2.34 10.38 -9.00
CA ALA A 156 -1.77 9.16 -8.40
C ALA A 156 -1.66 8.00 -9.40
N GLY A 157 -2.05 8.20 -10.66
CA GLY A 157 -2.01 7.19 -11.71
C GLY A 157 -3.25 6.29 -11.77
N ALA A 158 -4.40 6.74 -11.24
CA ALA A 158 -5.68 6.07 -11.47
C ALA A 158 -6.17 6.33 -12.90
N SER A 159 -6.47 5.27 -13.65
CA SER A 159 -7.02 5.37 -15.02
C SER A 159 -8.55 5.35 -15.05
N LEU A 160 -9.19 4.89 -13.97
CA LEU A 160 -10.63 4.82 -13.80
C LEU A 160 -10.99 5.45 -12.45
N SER A 161 -12.10 6.20 -12.43
CA SER A 161 -12.63 6.86 -11.22
C SER A 161 -13.20 5.88 -10.21
N HIS A 162 -13.80 4.78 -10.68
CA HIS A 162 -14.44 3.77 -9.85
C HIS A 162 -13.44 3.18 -8.85
N SER A 163 -13.80 3.11 -7.56
CA SER A 163 -12.87 2.67 -6.52
C SER A 163 -12.37 1.23 -6.73
N HIS A 164 -11.08 1.12 -6.99
CA HIS A 164 -10.39 -0.16 -7.15
C HIS A 164 -8.97 -0.10 -6.60
N SER A 165 -8.44 -1.28 -6.30
CA SER A 165 -7.03 -1.52 -6.00
C SER A 165 -6.48 -2.56 -6.97
N GLN A 166 -5.17 -2.71 -6.97
CA GLN A 166 -4.46 -3.58 -7.90
C GLN A 166 -3.53 -4.51 -7.13
N LEU A 167 -3.38 -5.73 -7.65
CA LEU A 167 -2.45 -6.72 -7.15
C LEU A 167 -1.58 -7.21 -8.30
N ILE A 168 -0.28 -6.95 -8.21
CA ILE A 168 0.68 -7.42 -9.21
C ILE A 168 1.62 -8.41 -8.54
N ALA A 169 1.64 -9.65 -9.05
CA ALA A 169 2.55 -10.67 -8.61
C ALA A 169 3.69 -10.86 -9.61
N VAL A 170 4.92 -10.88 -9.10
CA VAL A 170 6.16 -10.83 -9.88
C VAL A 170 7.08 -12.00 -9.54
N PRO A 171 7.89 -12.50 -10.48
CA PRO A 171 8.82 -13.62 -10.27
C PRO A 171 10.13 -13.18 -9.59
N LEU A 172 10.22 -11.91 -9.21
CA LEU A 172 11.38 -11.27 -8.58
C LEU A 172 10.91 -10.52 -7.34
N VAL A 173 11.79 -10.33 -6.34
CA VAL A 173 11.48 -9.41 -5.23
C VAL A 173 11.90 -8.00 -5.68
N PRO A 174 11.00 -7.00 -5.65
CA PRO A 174 11.30 -5.65 -6.09
C PRO A 174 12.49 -5.03 -5.33
N PRO A 175 13.30 -4.16 -5.96
CA PRO A 175 14.48 -3.58 -5.33
C PRO A 175 14.20 -2.84 -4.01
N VAL A 176 13.08 -2.11 -3.94
CA VAL A 176 12.65 -1.39 -2.71
C VAL A 176 12.42 -2.38 -1.58
N THR A 177 11.68 -3.46 -1.84
CA THR A 177 11.43 -4.53 -0.87
C THR A 177 12.71 -5.28 -0.48
N VAL A 178 13.63 -5.52 -1.43
CA VAL A 178 14.93 -6.14 -1.12
C VAL A 178 15.74 -5.29 -0.15
N ALA A 179 15.77 -3.97 -0.35
CA ALA A 179 16.46 -3.04 0.53
C ALA A 179 15.83 -3.05 1.94
N GLU A 180 14.52 -2.89 2.03
CA GLU A 180 13.80 -2.90 3.31
C GLU A 180 14.02 -4.20 4.09
N LEU A 181 13.83 -5.35 3.44
CA LEU A 181 14.03 -6.67 4.08
C LEU A 181 15.48 -6.90 4.50
N ARG A 182 16.47 -6.43 3.72
CA ARG A 182 17.88 -6.50 4.11
C ARG A 182 18.12 -5.67 5.37
N ASN A 183 17.63 -4.43 5.41
CA ASN A 183 17.82 -3.54 6.55
C ASN A 183 17.18 -4.12 7.82
N CYS A 184 15.99 -4.72 7.70
CA CYS A 184 15.32 -5.41 8.80
C CYS A 184 16.15 -6.57 9.34
N ARG A 185 16.64 -7.44 8.45
CA ARG A 185 17.48 -8.58 8.83
C ARG A 185 18.80 -8.14 9.46
N ASP A 186 19.51 -7.19 8.84
CA ASP A 186 20.79 -6.71 9.35
C ASP A 186 20.63 -6.04 10.73
N PHE A 187 19.53 -5.32 10.96
CA PHE A 187 19.16 -4.78 12.26
C PHE A 187 18.87 -5.88 13.29
N PHE A 188 18.07 -6.88 12.90
CA PHE A 188 17.76 -8.02 13.76
C PHE A 188 19.00 -8.83 14.11
N GLU A 189 19.92 -9.05 13.17
CA GLU A 189 21.18 -9.75 13.43
C GLU A 189 22.01 -9.04 14.51
N GLN A 190 22.05 -7.71 14.49
CA GLN A 190 22.83 -6.89 15.43
C GLN A 190 22.13 -6.67 16.77
N ARG A 191 20.80 -6.47 16.77
CA ARG A 191 20.03 -6.02 17.94
C ARG A 191 19.09 -7.08 18.53
N LYS A 192 18.86 -8.18 17.81
CA LYS A 192 17.95 -9.28 18.17
C LYS A 192 16.51 -8.84 18.44
N ARG A 193 16.06 -7.78 17.76
CA ARG A 193 14.71 -7.20 17.86
C ARG A 193 14.27 -6.62 16.52
N CYS A 194 12.96 -6.56 16.27
CA CYS A 194 12.41 -6.02 15.03
C CYS A 194 12.53 -4.49 15.00
N ILE A 195 13.04 -3.94 13.90
CA ILE A 195 13.20 -2.49 13.73
C ILE A 195 11.87 -1.74 13.74
N PHE A 196 10.81 -2.34 13.18
CA PHE A 196 9.49 -1.73 13.16
C PHE A 196 8.87 -1.67 14.56
N CYS A 197 9.04 -2.73 15.37
CA CYS A 197 8.56 -2.73 16.75
C CYS A 197 9.26 -1.64 17.57
N ASP A 198 10.57 -1.47 17.42
CA ASP A 198 11.29 -0.36 18.06
C ASP A 198 10.77 1.02 17.64
N ILE A 199 10.44 1.19 16.35
CA ILE A 199 9.86 2.44 15.83
C ILE A 199 8.48 2.66 16.46
N ILE A 200 7.62 1.63 16.49
CA ILE A 200 6.28 1.71 17.10
C ILE A 200 6.38 2.09 18.57
N ASP A 201 7.25 1.43 19.34
CA ASP A 201 7.45 1.72 20.76
C ASP A 201 7.96 3.15 20.99
N PHE A 202 8.90 3.61 20.17
CA PHE A 202 9.40 4.98 20.23
C PHE A 202 8.31 6.00 19.92
N GLU A 203 7.52 5.79 18.86
CA GLU A 203 6.44 6.72 18.49
C GLU A 203 5.32 6.75 19.53
N LEU A 204 5.00 5.60 20.16
CA LEU A 204 4.08 5.53 21.30
C LEU A 204 4.59 6.31 22.52
N GLN A 205 5.89 6.23 22.82
CA GLN A 205 6.49 6.97 23.93
C GLN A 205 6.53 8.48 23.70
N MET A 206 6.84 8.90 22.48
CA MET A 206 6.96 10.34 22.16
C MET A 206 5.60 10.98 21.90
N GLY A 207 4.67 10.27 21.27
CA GLY A 207 3.30 10.71 20.97
C GLY A 207 3.17 11.84 19.95
N GLU A 208 4.26 12.53 19.62
CA GLU A 208 4.26 13.75 18.81
C GLU A 208 3.75 13.50 17.38
N ARG A 209 4.19 12.42 16.72
CA ARG A 209 3.82 12.08 15.34
C ARG A 209 2.62 11.12 15.23
N ILE A 210 2.01 10.72 16.35
CA ILE A 210 0.83 9.85 16.32
C ILE A 210 -0.36 10.62 15.77
N VAL A 211 -1.01 10.10 14.74
CA VAL A 211 -2.28 10.63 14.24
C VAL A 211 -3.44 10.04 15.03
N ARG A 212 -3.44 8.72 15.19
CA ARG A 212 -4.48 7.99 15.90
C ARG A 212 -3.96 6.65 16.43
N GLU A 213 -4.37 6.33 17.64
CA GLU A 213 -4.10 5.05 18.29
C GLU A 213 -5.41 4.28 18.48
N PHE A 214 -5.42 3.00 18.09
CA PHE A 214 -6.48 2.02 18.33
C PHE A 214 -5.94 0.92 19.26
N PRO A 215 -6.77 0.03 19.82
CA PRO A 215 -6.27 -1.08 20.63
C PRO A 215 -5.19 -1.92 19.92
N GLY A 216 -5.47 -2.41 18.70
CA GLY A 216 -4.56 -3.25 17.91
C GLY A 216 -3.69 -2.54 16.87
N TYR A 217 -3.96 -1.27 16.56
CA TYR A 217 -3.35 -0.56 15.42
C TYR A 217 -2.88 0.85 15.78
N LEU A 218 -1.90 1.34 15.03
CA LEU A 218 -1.34 2.69 15.18
C LEU A 218 -1.19 3.37 13.81
N ILE A 219 -1.62 4.63 13.74
CA ILE A 219 -1.39 5.52 12.59
C ILE A 219 -0.48 6.65 13.02
N PHE A 220 0.63 6.85 12.31
CA PHE A 220 1.55 7.96 12.56
C PHE A 220 2.20 8.48 11.27
N ALA A 221 2.70 9.71 11.32
CA ALA A 221 3.52 10.29 10.26
C ALA A 221 5.00 9.90 10.50
N PRO A 222 5.68 9.18 9.59
CA PRO A 222 7.05 8.73 9.83
C PRO A 222 8.03 9.87 10.12
N PHE A 223 8.95 9.67 11.07
CA PHE A 223 9.98 10.66 11.42
C PHE A 223 10.73 11.22 10.19
N ALA A 224 11.04 10.37 9.22
CA ALA A 224 11.68 10.74 7.95
C ALA A 224 10.72 10.61 6.75
N SER A 225 9.49 11.15 6.89
CA SER A 225 8.50 11.16 5.79
C SER A 225 9.06 11.82 4.54
N CYS A 226 9.06 11.11 3.42
CA CYS A 226 9.56 11.60 2.13
C CYS A 226 8.65 12.66 1.52
N LEU A 227 7.34 12.52 1.75
CA LEU A 227 6.33 13.41 1.18
C LEU A 227 5.43 14.00 2.27
N PRO A 228 4.88 15.21 2.06
CA PRO A 228 3.95 15.83 3.00
C PRO A 228 2.75 14.91 3.28
N PHE A 229 2.37 14.79 4.56
CA PHE A 229 1.24 13.97 5.01
C PHE A 229 1.36 12.47 4.66
N GLU A 230 2.57 11.96 4.46
CA GLU A 230 2.83 10.52 4.45
C GLU A 230 2.39 9.90 5.78
N LEU A 231 1.68 8.78 5.71
CA LEU A 231 1.17 8.05 6.86
C LEU A 231 1.56 6.59 6.78
N ARG A 232 1.78 5.99 7.95
CA ARG A 232 1.88 4.54 8.07
C ARG A 232 0.86 4.02 9.07
N LEU A 233 0.26 2.88 8.72
CA LEU A 233 -0.66 2.12 9.54
C LEU A 233 -0.02 0.77 9.86
N PHE A 234 0.26 0.54 11.14
CA PHE A 234 0.89 -0.68 11.65
C PHE A 234 -0.04 -1.42 12.62
N PRO A 235 -0.03 -2.76 12.67
CA PRO A 235 -0.48 -3.44 13.86
C PRO A 235 0.53 -3.18 14.99
N LYS A 236 0.07 -3.09 16.23
CA LYS A 236 0.96 -2.92 17.39
C LYS A 236 1.65 -4.23 17.76
N GLN A 237 0.95 -5.34 17.59
CA GLN A 237 1.53 -6.66 17.78
C GLN A 237 2.38 -7.02 16.57
N HIS A 238 3.59 -7.52 16.84
CA HIS A 238 4.49 -8.01 15.80
C HIS A 238 3.81 -9.06 14.94
N LEU A 239 3.71 -8.78 13.64
CA LEU A 239 3.26 -9.73 12.63
C LEU A 239 3.96 -9.42 11.31
N HIS A 240 4.70 -10.39 10.78
CA HIS A 240 5.49 -10.22 9.56
C HIS A 240 4.66 -10.28 8.28
N ASP A 241 3.46 -10.86 8.34
CA ASP A 241 2.64 -11.15 7.17
C ASP A 241 1.18 -10.80 7.40
N PHE A 242 0.66 -9.92 6.54
CA PHE A 242 -0.73 -9.51 6.51
C PHE A 242 -1.69 -10.71 6.40
N THR A 243 -1.31 -11.78 5.70
CA THR A 243 -2.22 -12.92 5.49
C THR A 243 -2.47 -13.75 6.73
N LEU A 244 -1.70 -13.55 7.80
CA LEU A 244 -1.85 -14.21 9.09
C LEU A 244 -2.92 -13.55 9.99
N LEU A 245 -3.45 -12.38 9.59
CA LEU A 245 -4.56 -11.75 10.31
C LEU A 245 -5.80 -12.63 10.27
N ASP A 246 -6.47 -12.76 11.42
CA ASP A 246 -7.79 -13.36 11.50
C ASP A 246 -8.90 -12.36 11.12
N ASP A 247 -10.14 -12.84 11.03
CA ASP A 247 -11.28 -12.04 10.58
C ASP A 247 -11.61 -10.88 11.52
N ALA A 248 -11.40 -11.07 12.82
CA ALA A 248 -11.61 -10.03 13.82
C ALA A 248 -10.58 -8.89 13.66
N SER A 249 -9.31 -9.24 13.50
CA SER A 249 -8.23 -8.28 13.26
C SER A 249 -8.42 -7.54 11.94
N LEU A 250 -8.91 -8.21 10.88
CA LEU A 250 -9.30 -7.52 9.63
C LEU A 250 -10.42 -6.49 9.86
N GLY A 251 -11.38 -6.79 10.73
CA GLY A 251 -12.41 -5.85 11.16
C GLY A 251 -11.86 -4.61 11.86
N GLU A 252 -10.95 -4.81 12.80
CA GLU A 252 -10.27 -3.72 13.51
C GLU A 252 -9.39 -2.88 12.57
N LEU A 253 -8.67 -3.54 11.65
CA LEU A 253 -7.88 -2.87 10.62
C LEU A 253 -8.77 -2.00 9.72
N ALA A 254 -9.95 -2.48 9.35
CA ALA A 254 -10.89 -1.73 8.54
C ALA A 254 -11.34 -0.42 9.22
N VAL A 255 -11.54 -0.45 10.53
CA VAL A 255 -11.85 0.75 11.32
C VAL A 255 -10.68 1.74 11.28
N ALA A 256 -9.45 1.28 11.51
CA ALA A 256 -8.27 2.13 11.48
C ALA A 256 -8.00 2.71 10.07
N MET A 257 -8.14 1.89 9.03
CA MET A 257 -7.98 2.30 7.64
C MET A 257 -9.02 3.34 7.23
N LYS A 258 -10.28 3.19 7.68
CA LYS A 258 -11.33 4.20 7.47
C LYS A 258 -10.96 5.54 8.10
N ASP A 259 -10.55 5.54 9.37
CA ASP A 259 -10.14 6.76 10.07
C ASP A 259 -8.96 7.45 9.35
N MET A 260 -7.94 6.68 8.94
CA MET A 260 -6.80 7.18 8.17
C MET A 260 -7.26 7.91 6.89
N LEU A 261 -8.12 7.26 6.10
CA LEU A 261 -8.60 7.79 4.83
C LEU A 261 -9.53 9.00 5.01
N LEU A 262 -10.42 8.98 6.01
CA LEU A 262 -11.31 10.10 6.30
C LEU A 262 -10.56 11.35 6.77
N ARG A 263 -9.53 11.19 7.61
CA ARG A 263 -8.67 12.32 8.03
C ARG A 263 -8.00 12.96 6.83
N LEU A 264 -7.42 12.13 5.95
CA LEU A 264 -6.79 12.61 4.73
C LEU A 264 -7.80 13.34 3.84
N LYS A 265 -8.96 12.73 3.60
CA LYS A 265 -10.05 13.28 2.80
C LYS A 265 -10.54 14.63 3.34
N LYS A 266 -10.68 14.78 4.66
CA LYS A 266 -11.16 16.02 5.28
C LYS A 266 -10.09 17.11 5.33
N VAL A 267 -8.87 16.79 5.73
CA VAL A 267 -7.80 17.78 5.92
C VAL A 267 -7.27 18.32 4.60
N LEU A 268 -7.18 17.46 3.57
CA LEU A 268 -6.58 17.81 2.28
C LEU A 268 -7.60 17.87 1.13
N HIS A 269 -8.90 17.87 1.44
CA HIS A 269 -9.99 17.92 0.47
C HIS A 269 -9.95 16.80 -0.60
N ASP A 270 -9.90 15.56 -0.14
CA ASP A 270 -9.86 14.33 -0.95
C ASP A 270 -8.71 14.32 -1.98
N PRO A 271 -7.45 14.41 -1.51
CA PRO A 271 -6.32 14.51 -2.41
C PRO A 271 -6.07 13.18 -3.13
N PRO A 272 -5.47 13.19 -4.34
CA PRO A 272 -4.93 11.97 -4.92
C PRO A 272 -3.88 11.34 -4.00
N PHE A 273 -3.90 10.01 -3.87
CA PHE A 273 -2.94 9.28 -3.05
C PHE A 273 -2.64 7.90 -3.63
N ASN A 274 -1.49 7.35 -3.22
CA ASN A 274 -1.22 5.94 -3.34
C ASN A 274 -1.22 5.32 -1.94
N PHE A 275 -1.74 4.11 -1.78
CA PHE A 275 -1.36 3.29 -0.62
C PHE A 275 -0.78 1.97 -1.09
N ILE A 276 0.15 1.42 -0.33
CA ILE A 276 0.84 0.18 -0.61
C ILE A 276 0.79 -0.68 0.65
N LEU A 277 0.41 -1.95 0.49
CA LEU A 277 0.54 -2.95 1.54
C LEU A 277 1.93 -3.59 1.45
N HIS A 278 2.75 -3.35 2.46
CA HIS A 278 4.04 -4.00 2.66
C HIS A 278 3.80 -5.26 3.49
N THR A 279 4.01 -6.43 2.90
CA THR A 279 3.85 -7.73 3.57
C THR A 279 4.97 -8.68 3.18
N SER A 280 5.13 -9.76 3.94
CA SER A 280 6.17 -10.76 3.68
C SER A 280 6.12 -11.27 2.23
N PRO A 281 7.30 -11.46 1.59
CA PRO A 281 7.40 -12.12 0.30
C PRO A 281 6.97 -13.58 0.42
N THR A 282 6.86 -14.26 -0.73
CA THR A 282 6.62 -15.71 -0.75
C THR A 282 7.79 -16.43 -0.07
N LEU A 283 7.51 -17.18 1.00
CA LEU A 283 8.51 -17.84 1.87
C LEU A 283 9.10 -19.12 1.28
N GLN A 284 8.81 -19.43 0.03
CA GLN A 284 9.29 -20.66 -0.59
C GLN A 284 10.82 -20.64 -0.75
N PRO A 285 11.51 -21.75 -0.42
CA PRO A 285 12.96 -21.84 -0.53
C PRO A 285 13.44 -21.52 -1.95
N ARG A 286 14.54 -20.78 -2.04
CA ARG A 286 15.20 -20.51 -3.31
C ARG A 286 16.22 -21.60 -3.63
N PRO A 287 16.22 -22.15 -4.86
CA PRO A 287 17.34 -22.97 -5.32
C PRO A 287 18.67 -22.20 -5.14
N GLY A 288 19.62 -22.82 -4.43
CA GLY A 288 20.92 -22.21 -4.12
C GLY A 288 20.95 -21.17 -2.99
N ARG A 289 19.81 -20.82 -2.40
CA ARG A 289 19.71 -19.97 -1.19
C ARG A 289 18.59 -20.46 -0.26
N PRO A 290 18.73 -21.65 0.36
CA PRO A 290 17.69 -22.23 1.20
C PRO A 290 17.46 -21.44 2.50
N GLU A 291 18.47 -20.74 3.00
CA GLU A 291 18.39 -19.91 4.22
C GLU A 291 17.77 -18.53 3.99
N PHE A 292 17.27 -18.26 2.78
CA PHE A 292 16.67 -16.97 2.47
C PHE A 292 15.32 -16.85 3.20
N TRP A 293 15.15 -15.78 3.98
CA TRP A 293 13.96 -15.48 4.81
C TRP A 293 13.78 -16.31 6.10
N THR A 294 14.81 -16.98 6.62
CA THR A 294 14.69 -17.78 7.86
C THR A 294 14.35 -16.97 9.11
N SER A 295 14.72 -15.70 9.16
CA SER A 295 14.45 -14.80 10.28
C SER A 295 13.20 -13.92 10.08
N ILE A 296 12.49 -14.06 8.95
CA ILE A 296 11.46 -13.10 8.56
C ILE A 296 10.29 -12.99 9.54
N GLU A 297 9.98 -14.11 10.20
CA GLU A 297 8.94 -14.17 11.23
C GLU A 297 9.24 -13.26 12.43
N TYR A 298 10.52 -12.92 12.63
CA TYR A 298 11.03 -12.14 13.76
C TYR A 298 11.55 -10.75 13.36
N ASP A 299 12.06 -10.60 12.13
CA ASP A 299 12.73 -9.37 11.71
C ASP A 299 11.84 -8.41 10.90
N TYR A 300 10.76 -8.90 10.30
CA TYR A 300 9.87 -8.11 9.45
C TYR A 300 8.50 -7.89 10.07
N HIS A 301 7.84 -6.80 9.68
CA HIS A 301 6.56 -6.37 10.22
C HIS A 301 5.72 -5.74 9.10
N TRP A 302 4.59 -6.36 8.77
CA TRP A 302 3.74 -5.86 7.69
C TRP A 302 3.12 -4.50 8.06
N HIS A 303 2.90 -3.64 7.07
CA HIS A 303 2.27 -2.35 7.29
C HIS A 303 1.65 -1.80 6.01
N ILE A 304 0.84 -0.74 6.15
CA ILE A 304 0.34 0.03 5.02
C ILE A 304 1.04 1.39 5.01
N GLU A 305 1.68 1.73 3.90
CA GLU A 305 2.20 3.07 3.62
C GLU A 305 1.18 3.82 2.76
N LEU A 306 0.77 5.02 3.18
CA LEU A 306 -0.11 5.92 2.44
C LEU A 306 0.65 7.20 2.09
N VAL A 307 0.61 7.57 0.82
CA VAL A 307 1.41 8.64 0.23
C VAL A 307 0.53 9.59 -0.57
N PRO A 308 0.20 10.78 -0.03
CA PRO A 308 -0.54 11.80 -0.76
C PRO A 308 0.30 12.36 -1.92
N ARG A 309 -0.31 12.50 -3.09
CA ARG A 309 0.35 12.97 -4.34
C ARG A 309 0.12 14.46 -4.57
N ILE A 310 0.34 15.24 -3.51
CA ILE A 310 0.06 16.68 -3.48
C ILE A 310 1.23 17.54 -3.98
N THR A 311 2.46 17.04 -3.89
CA THR A 311 3.66 17.67 -4.45
C THR A 311 4.27 16.83 -5.59
N PRO A 312 4.67 17.44 -6.72
CA PRO A 312 5.42 16.73 -7.75
C PRO A 312 6.84 16.43 -7.28
N ILE A 313 7.41 15.32 -7.78
CA ILE A 313 8.84 15.04 -7.67
C ILE A 313 9.55 15.83 -8.77
N ALA A 314 10.60 16.57 -8.43
CA ALA A 314 11.36 17.38 -9.37
C ALA A 314 12.76 16.78 -9.65
N GLY A 315 13.55 17.49 -10.45
CA GLY A 315 14.86 17.01 -10.91
C GLY A 315 15.88 16.79 -9.80
N PHE A 316 15.77 17.52 -8.67
CA PHE A 316 16.67 17.30 -7.54
C PHE A 316 16.40 15.94 -6.89
N GLU A 317 15.13 15.64 -6.60
CA GLU A 317 14.76 14.36 -6.00
C GLU A 317 15.06 13.21 -6.96
N TRP A 318 14.73 13.38 -8.25
CA TRP A 318 15.00 12.36 -9.27
C TRP A 318 16.51 12.10 -9.48
N GLY A 319 17.33 13.15 -9.46
CA GLY A 319 18.77 13.04 -9.72
C GLY A 319 19.60 12.59 -8.51
N SER A 320 19.11 12.84 -7.29
CA SER A 320 19.89 12.59 -6.07
C SER A 320 19.37 11.45 -5.20
N GLY A 321 18.09 11.07 -5.34
CA GLY A 321 17.42 10.12 -4.46
C GLY A 321 17.06 10.68 -3.08
N PHE A 322 17.40 11.95 -2.79
CA PHE A 322 16.88 12.66 -1.61
C PHE A 322 15.46 13.10 -1.86
N HIS A 323 14.68 13.22 -0.79
CA HIS A 323 13.37 13.86 -0.82
C HIS A 323 13.40 15.18 -0.07
N ILE A 324 12.61 16.16 -0.55
CA ILE A 324 12.37 17.42 0.15
C ILE A 324 10.92 17.41 0.64
N ASN A 325 10.75 17.31 1.95
CA ASN A 325 9.44 17.43 2.58
C ASN A 325 9.26 18.84 3.15
N GLN A 326 8.20 19.53 2.71
CA GLN A 326 7.88 20.89 3.11
C GLN A 326 6.96 20.96 4.33
N THR A 327 6.41 19.82 4.77
CA THR A 327 5.55 19.74 5.95
C THR A 327 6.19 18.77 6.94
N PRO A 328 6.78 19.25 8.04
CA PRO A 328 7.34 18.38 9.07
C PRO A 328 6.32 17.31 9.51
N PRO A 329 6.74 16.05 9.72
CA PRO A 329 5.85 14.98 10.14
C PRO A 329 5.06 15.29 11.41
N GLU A 330 5.65 16.04 12.34
CA GLU A 330 5.00 16.50 13.58
C GLU A 330 3.82 17.42 13.28
N GLU A 331 3.97 18.36 12.35
CA GLU A 331 2.90 19.27 11.91
C GLU A 331 1.82 18.51 11.14
N ALA A 332 2.21 17.64 10.21
CA ALA A 332 1.28 16.81 9.46
C ALA A 332 0.41 15.97 10.41
N ALA A 333 1.04 15.34 11.41
CA ALA A 333 0.34 14.57 12.42
C ALA A 333 -0.62 15.43 13.25
N ALA A 334 -0.21 16.63 13.66
CA ALA A 334 -1.06 17.56 14.40
C ALA A 334 -2.31 17.99 13.59
N PHE A 335 -2.15 18.34 12.31
CA PHE A 335 -3.28 18.67 11.42
C PHE A 335 -4.26 17.51 11.28
N LEU A 336 -3.76 16.30 11.05
CA LEU A 336 -4.58 15.10 10.89
C LEU A 336 -5.27 14.69 12.19
N ARG A 337 -4.60 14.82 13.34
CA ARG A 337 -5.17 14.54 14.66
C ARG A 337 -6.28 15.52 15.00
N GLY A 338 -6.13 16.79 14.63
CA GLY A 338 -7.11 17.86 14.85
C GLY A 338 -8.34 17.80 13.94
N ALA A 339 -8.39 16.89 12.97
CA ALA A 339 -9.56 16.68 12.14
C ALA A 339 -10.72 16.11 12.96
N ASP A 340 -11.83 16.86 13.03
CA ASP A 340 -13.13 16.38 13.49
C ASP A 340 -13.67 15.38 12.45
N LEU A 341 -14.13 14.16 12.78
CA LEU A 341 -14.51 13.15 11.77
C LEU A 341 -16.01 12.93 11.66
#